data_AF-A0A062V3S0-F1
#
_entry.id   AF-A0A062V3S0-F1
#
_cell.length_a   1.000
_cell.length_b   1.000
_cell.length_c   1.000
_cell.angle_alpha   90.00
_cell.angle_beta   90.00
_cell.angle_gamma   90.00
#
_symmetry.space_group_name_H-M   'P 1'
#
loop_
_entity.id
_entity.type
_entity.pdbx_description
1 polymer ?
#
loop_
_entity_poly.entity_id
_entity_poly.type
_entity_poly.pdbx_seq_one_letter_code
_entity_poly.pdbx_strand_id
1 'polypeptide(L)' 'MAIDPVCGMTVDEETAQYKTDYKGKTYYFCAPGCKKVFESEPEKYLKGGPEGMPGEKPWWKFW' A
#
# COMPACT_ATOMS: atom_id res chain seq x y z
N MET A 1 9.88 -7.66 2.63
CA MET A 1 8.41 -7.60 2.60
C MET A 1 7.99 -6.15 2.75
N ALA A 2 7.39 -5.57 1.70
CA ALA A 2 6.85 -4.22 1.68
C ALA A 2 5.33 -4.23 1.88
N ILE A 3 4.76 -3.10 2.25
CA ILE A 3 3.30 -2.91 2.31
C ILE A 3 2.88 -2.04 1.12
N ASP A 4 1.90 -2.53 0.36
CA ASP A 4 1.26 -1.74 -0.68
C ASP A 4 0.57 -0.52 -0.04
N PRO A 5 1.01 0.72 -0.33
CA PRO A 5 0.48 1.91 0.33
C PRO A 5 -0.98 2.20 -0.02
N VAL A 6 -1.51 1.58 -1.09
CA VAL A 6 -2.89 1.77 -1.54
C VAL A 6 -3.85 0.86 -0.79
N CYS A 7 -3.53 -0.44 -0.71
CA CYS A 7 -4.46 -1.43 -0.19
C CYS A 7 -4.02 -2.09 1.12
N GLY A 8 -2.77 -1.89 1.55
CA GLY A 8 -2.20 -2.43 2.79
C GLY A 8 -1.77 -3.89 2.69
N MET A 9 -1.84 -4.51 1.51
CA MET A 9 -1.36 -5.89 1.33
C MET A 9 0.15 -5.98 1.46
N THR A 10 0.63 -7.07 2.04
CA THR A 10 2.05 -7.40 2.05
C THR A 10 2.48 -7.86 0.66
N VAL A 11 3.59 -7.31 0.17
CA VAL A 11 4.20 -7.61 -1.11
C VAL A 11 5.64 -8.06 -0.87
N ASP A 12 6.04 -9.13 -1.53
CA ASP A 12 7.42 -9.57 -1.53
C ASP A 12 8.24 -8.70 -2.52
N GLU A 13 9.22 -7.97 -2.00
CA GLU A 13 10.03 -7.01 -2.74
C GLU A 13 10.94 -7.68 -3.78
N GLU A 14 11.35 -8.93 -3.53
CA GLU A 14 12.23 -9.67 -4.42
C GLU A 14 11.49 -10.14 -5.68
N THR A 15 10.19 -10.41 -5.56
CA THR A 15 9.34 -10.95 -6.63
C THR A 15 8.33 -9.94 -7.17
N ALA A 16 8.23 -8.76 -6.57
CA ALA A 16 7.29 -7.72 -6.96
C ALA A 16 7.49 -7.25 -8.40
N GLN A 17 6.48 -7.53 -9.23
CA GLN A 17 6.42 -7.06 -10.62
C GLN A 17 6.03 -5.58 -10.72
N TYR A 18 5.27 -5.07 -9.74
CA TYR A 18 4.75 -3.71 -9.76
C TYR A 18 5.45 -2.87 -8.70
N LYS A 19 6.25 -1.91 -9.17
CA LYS A 19 6.97 -0.96 -8.32
C LYS A 19 7.11 0.40 -9.00
N THR A 20 7.31 1.44 -8.20
CA THR A 20 7.58 2.80 -8.70
C THR A 20 8.50 3.53 -7.74
N ASP A 21 9.33 4.42 -8.27
CA ASP A 21 10.22 5.26 -7.48
C ASP A 21 9.58 6.63 -7.28
N TYR A 22 9.40 7.03 -6.03
CA TYR A 22 8.82 8.32 -5.68
C TYR A 22 9.58 8.97 -4.52
N LYS A 23 10.06 10.20 -4.72
CA LYS A 23 10.87 10.96 -3.73
C LYS A 23 12.08 10.17 -3.20
N GLY A 24 12.75 9.42 -4.07
CA GLY A 24 13.95 8.63 -3.72
C GLY A 24 13.65 7.34 -2.95
N LYS A 25 12.39 6.92 -2.85
CA LYS A 25 11.99 5.64 -2.25
C LYS A 25 11.24 4.79 -3.28
N THR A 26 11.58 3.51 -3.35
CA THR A 26 10.84 2.52 -4.13
C THR A 26 9.62 2.05 -3.35
N TYR A 27 8.46 2.07 -3.99
CA TYR A 27 7.19 1.55 -3.49
C TYR A 27 6.79 0.32 -4.30
N TYR A 28 6.18 -0.64 -3.64
CA TYR A 28 5.81 -1.93 -4.20
C TYR A 28 4.30 -2.12 -4.11
N PHE A 29 3.71 -2.79 -5.10
CA PHE A 29 2.26 -2.91 -5.23
C PHE A 29 1.85 -4.36 -5.51
N CYS A 30 0.72 -4.77 -4.93
CA CYS A 30 0.19 -6.12 -5.12
C CYS A 30 -0.44 -6.31 -6.51
N ALA A 31 -0.81 -5.22 -7.17
CA ALA A 31 -1.55 -5.22 -8.43
C ALA A 31 -1.22 -3.98 -9.28
N PRO A 32 -1.37 -4.04 -10.61
CA PRO A 32 -1.10 -2.90 -11.50
C PRO A 32 -2.07 -1.73 -11.24
N GLY A 33 -3.29 -2.02 -10.77
CA GLY A 33 -4.26 -1.01 -10.38
C GLY A 33 -3.78 -0.15 -9.20
N CYS A 34 -3.17 -0.77 -8.18
CA CYS A 34 -2.63 -0.06 -7.02
C CYS A 34 -1.47 0.85 -7.44
N LYS A 35 -0.54 0.36 -8.26
CA LYS A 35 0.53 1.19 -8.84
C LYS A 35 -0.04 2.40 -9.58
N LYS A 36 -1.04 2.19 -10.46
CA LYS A 36 -1.63 3.27 -11.28
C LYS A 36 -2.28 4.37 -10.44
N VAL A 37 -3.06 4.01 -9.42
CA VAL A 37 -3.71 5.01 -8.57
C VAL A 37 -2.70 5.72 -7.68
N PHE A 38 -1.67 5.01 -7.20
CA PHE A 38 -0.58 5.62 -6.46
C PHE A 38 0.20 6.64 -7.31
N GLU A 39 0.55 6.31 -8.56
CA GLU A 39 1.26 7.22 -9.45
C GLU A 39 0.45 8.48 -9.80
N SER A 40 -0.88 8.41 -9.72
CA SER A 40 -1.77 9.53 -9.97
C SER A 40 -1.85 10.50 -8.78
N GLU A 41 -1.89 9.98 -7.56
CA GLU A 41 -2.05 10.77 -6.33
C GLU A 41 -1.16 10.24 -5.17
N PRO A 42 0.17 10.20 -5.30
CA PRO A 42 1.04 9.49 -4.36
C PRO A 42 0.97 10.08 -2.95
N GLU A 43 0.85 11.40 -2.82
CA GLU A 43 0.77 12.04 -1.51
C GLU A 43 -0.47 11.65 -0.71
N LYS A 44 -1.59 11.31 -1.37
CA LYS A 44 -2.83 10.86 -0.71
C LYS A 44 -2.59 9.56 0.06
N TYR A 45 -2.03 8.56 -0.63
CA TYR A 45 -1.74 7.24 -0.05
C TYR A 45 -0.58 7.27 0.96
N LEU A 46 0.35 8.23 0.84
CA LEU A 46 1.44 8.41 1.81
C LEU A 46 1.02 9.17 3.08
N LYS A 47 -0.02 10.03 3.00
CA LYS A 47 -0.54 10.79 4.15
C LYS A 47 -1.64 10.02 4.91
N GLY A 48 -2.43 9.21 4.20
CA GLY A 48 -3.61 8.52 4.76
C GLY A 48 -3.43 7.03 5.10
N GLY A 49 -2.33 6.40 4.70
CA GLY A 49 -2.24 4.94 4.72
C GLY A 49 -3.32 4.30 3.81
N PRO A 50 -3.53 2.97 3.86
CA PRO A 50 -4.51 2.32 3.02
C PRO A 50 -5.94 2.70 3.44
N GLU A 51 -6.49 3.76 2.82
CA GLU A 51 -7.87 4.27 2.99
C GLU A 51 -8.99 3.28 2.56
N GLY A 52 -8.68 1.97 2.48
CA GLY A 52 -9.60 0.93 2.02
C GLY A 52 -9.63 -0.35 2.86
N MET A 53 -8.80 -0.47 3.90
CA MET A 53 -9.03 -1.50 4.91
C MET A 53 -10.15 -1.04 5.83
N PRO A 54 -11.18 -1.86 6.14
CA PRO A 54 -12.13 -1.52 7.18
C PRO A 54 -11.31 -1.22 8.44
N GLY A 55 -11.42 0.01 8.92
CA GLY A 55 -10.65 0.51 10.04
C GLY A 55 -10.71 -0.48 11.20
N GLU A 56 -9.54 -0.66 11.81
CA GLU A 56 -9.35 -1.15 13.18
C GLU A 56 -10.66 -1.39 13.94
N LYS A 57 -11.17 -2.62 13.86
CA LYS A 57 -11.87 -3.19 15.01
C LYS A 57 -10.89 -4.15 15.65
N PRO A 58 -10.32 -3.81 16.82
CA PRO A 58 -9.42 -4.74 17.49
C PRO A 58 -10.27 -5.93 17.94
N TRP A 59 -10.11 -7.06 17.25
CA TRP A 59 -10.81 -8.31 17.54
C TRP A 59 -10.46 -8.89 18.92
N TRP A 60 -9.51 -8.29 19.63
CA TRP A 60 -9.19 -8.57 21.04
C TRP A 60 -10.02 -7.77 22.06
N LYS A 61 -10.81 -6.77 21.65
CA LYS A 61 -11.62 -5.92 22.56
C LYS A 61 -13.03 -6.45 22.86
N PHE A 62 -13.38 -7.67 22.46
CA PHE A 62 -14.72 -8.23 22.63
C PHE A 62 -14.74 -9.68 23.17
N TRP A 63 -13.74 -10.04 24.01
CA TRP A 63 -13.85 -11.15 24.97
C TRP A 63 -14.01 -10.57 26.38
#